data_AF-A0A1Z9TLC6-F1
#
_entry.id   AF-A0A1Z9TLC6-F1
#
_cell.length_a   1.000
_cell.length_b   1.000
_cell.length_c   1.000
_cell.angle_alpha   90.00
_cell.angle_beta   90.00
_cell.angle_gamma   90.00
#
_symmetry.space_group_name_H-M   'P 1'
#
loop_
_entity.id
_entity.type
_entity.pdbx_description
1 polymer ?
#
loop_
_entity_poly.entity_id
_entity_poly.type
_entity_poly.pdbx_seq_one_letter_code
_entity_poly.pdbx_strand_id
1 'polypeptide(L)'
;MDYSTHLLIIAMEEAGEFIQACSKVYRHNGGDHEIKCLSEEVGDVQALINLLTEKGLIDLNVANDKRIKREHKLRGATIDLPNLPLPYPRGDNNESR
;
A
#
# COMPACT_ATOMS: atom_id res chain seq x y z
N MET A 1 26.14 -0.71 13.99
CA MET A 1 25.21 -0.29 12.93
C MET A 1 24.30 0.77 13.54
N ASP A 2 24.14 1.93 12.90
CA ASP A 2 23.23 2.96 13.41
C ASP A 2 21.77 2.48 13.30
N TYR A 3 20.93 2.86 14.24
CA TYR A 3 19.51 2.46 14.28
C TYR A 3 18.76 2.92 13.02
N SER A 4 19.11 4.11 12.49
CA SER A 4 18.58 4.61 11.22
C SER A 4 18.97 3.71 10.04
N THR A 5 20.21 3.22 10.03
CA THR A 5 20.69 2.28 8.99
C THR A 5 19.95 0.94 9.08
N HIS A 6 19.70 0.45 10.29
CA HIS A 6 18.96 -0.79 10.50
C HIS A 6 17.50 -0.68 10.01
N LEU A 7 16.82 0.43 10.32
CA LEU A 7 15.46 0.69 9.82
C LEU A 7 15.39 0.75 8.30
N LEU A 8 16.40 1.34 7.64
CA LEU A 8 16.46 1.35 6.18
C LEU A 8 16.66 -0.05 5.58
N ILE A 9 17.38 -0.95 6.28
CA ILE A 9 17.55 -2.33 5.85
C ILE A 9 16.24 -3.10 5.95
N ILE A 10 15.56 -3.01 7.09
CA ILE A 10 14.24 -3.63 7.26
C ILE A 10 13.27 -3.04 6.22
N ALA A 11 13.32 -1.73 5.97
CA ALA A 11 12.49 -1.11 4.95
C ALA A 11 12.69 -1.68 3.54
N MET A 12 13.91 -2.09 3.20
CA MET A 12 14.19 -2.76 1.93
C MET A 12 13.65 -4.19 1.91
N GLU A 13 13.72 -4.90 3.03
CA GLU A 13 13.22 -6.26 3.19
C GLU A 13 11.70 -6.31 3.02
N GLU A 14 10.94 -5.54 3.81
CA GLU A 14 9.48 -5.52 3.76
C GLU A 14 8.94 -5.00 2.41
N ALA A 15 9.65 -4.06 1.77
CA ALA A 15 9.30 -3.64 0.40
C ALA A 15 9.46 -4.79 -0.61
N GLY A 16 10.45 -5.66 -0.40
CA GLY A 16 10.65 -6.88 -1.19
C GLY A 16 9.54 -7.91 -0.98
N GLU A 17 9.12 -8.12 0.26
CA GLU A 17 8.03 -9.05 0.61
C GLU A 17 6.69 -8.54 0.07
N PHE A 18 6.41 -7.23 0.20
CA PHE A 18 5.25 -6.58 -0.41
C PHE A 18 5.18 -6.77 -1.93
N ILE A 19 6.32 -6.62 -2.65
CA ILE A 19 6.39 -6.88 -4.09
C ILE A 19 6.04 -8.34 -4.39
N GLN A 20 6.57 -9.28 -3.61
CA GLN A 20 6.28 -10.70 -3.78
C GLN A 20 4.81 -11.02 -3.53
N ALA A 21 4.19 -10.44 -2.50
CA ALA A 21 2.76 -10.63 -2.21
C ALA A 21 1.87 -10.07 -3.32
N CYS A 22 2.17 -8.87 -3.84
CA CYS A 22 1.48 -8.33 -5.03
C CYS A 22 1.57 -9.29 -6.22
N SER A 23 2.75 -9.87 -6.44
CA SER A 23 2.99 -10.83 -7.52
C SER A 23 2.20 -12.13 -7.35
N LYS A 24 2.06 -12.62 -6.11
CA LYS A 24 1.23 -13.78 -5.79
C LYS A 24 -0.25 -13.49 -6.06
N VAL A 25 -0.78 -12.37 -5.57
CA VAL A 25 -2.16 -11.93 -5.83
C VAL A 25 -2.44 -11.87 -7.33
N TYR A 26 -1.53 -11.27 -8.11
CA TYR A 26 -1.66 -11.18 -9.56
C TYR A 26 -1.68 -12.56 -10.24
N ARG A 27 -0.75 -13.46 -9.90
CA ARG A 27 -0.68 -14.81 -10.50
C ARG A 27 -1.87 -15.70 -10.14
N HIS A 28 -2.42 -15.54 -8.94
CA HIS A 28 -3.46 -16.41 -8.40
C HIS A 28 -4.87 -15.80 -8.50
N ASN A 29 -5.04 -14.71 -9.25
CA ASN A 29 -6.32 -14.01 -9.43
C ASN A 29 -6.99 -13.57 -8.12
N GLY A 30 -6.20 -13.22 -7.10
CA GLY A 30 -6.68 -12.62 -5.86
C GLY A 30 -7.52 -13.54 -4.97
N GLY A 31 -7.05 -14.76 -4.71
CA GLY A 31 -7.64 -15.63 -3.70
C GLY A 31 -7.57 -15.05 -2.28
N ASP A 32 -8.49 -15.47 -1.41
CA ASP A 32 -8.60 -14.95 -0.03
C ASP A 32 -7.29 -15.06 0.76
N HIS A 33 -6.54 -16.14 0.54
CA HIS A 33 -5.25 -16.35 1.18
C HIS A 33 -4.21 -15.33 0.70
N GLU A 34 -4.08 -15.12 -0.62
CA GLU A 34 -3.13 -14.17 -1.18
C GLU A 34 -3.48 -12.72 -0.81
N ILE A 35 -4.78 -12.39 -0.76
CA ILE A 35 -5.25 -11.08 -0.30
C ILE A 35 -4.94 -10.87 1.18
N LYS A 36 -5.10 -11.90 2.02
CA LYS A 36 -4.70 -11.84 3.43
C LYS A 36 -3.21 -11.61 3.58
N CYS A 37 -2.37 -12.37 2.88
CA CYS A 37 -0.91 -12.17 2.90
C CYS A 37 -0.54 -10.76 2.42
N LEU A 38 -1.11 -10.29 1.29
CA LEU A 38 -0.88 -8.92 0.83
C LEU A 38 -1.28 -7.87 1.89
N SER A 39 -2.35 -8.10 2.64
CA SER A 39 -2.79 -7.19 3.70
C SER A 39 -1.81 -7.15 4.88
N GLU A 40 -1.20 -8.29 5.22
CA GLU A 40 -0.15 -8.39 6.25
C GLU A 40 1.09 -7.56 5.81
N GLU A 41 1.59 -7.78 4.60
CA GLU A 41 2.75 -7.03 4.06
C GLU A 41 2.50 -5.51 3.98
N VAL A 42 1.27 -5.09 3.66
CA VAL A 42 0.89 -3.67 3.66
C VAL A 42 1.01 -3.10 5.08
N GLY A 43 0.63 -3.88 6.09
CA GLY A 43 0.77 -3.51 7.50
C GLY A 43 2.22 -3.30 7.89
N ASP A 44 3.12 -4.20 7.47
CA ASP A 44 4.54 -4.13 7.78
C ASP A 44 5.21 -2.91 7.10
N VAL A 45 4.89 -2.66 5.82
CA VAL A 45 5.33 -1.45 5.12
C VAL A 45 4.79 -0.17 5.77
N GLN A 46 3.53 -0.16 6.23
CA GLN A 46 2.96 0.98 6.94
C GLN A 46 3.65 1.24 8.27
N ALA A 47 3.95 0.19 9.04
CA ALA A 47 4.69 0.30 10.30
C ALA A 47 6.07 0.93 10.07
N LEU A 48 6.77 0.53 9.01
CA LEU A 48 8.05 1.12 8.65
C LEU A 48 7.96 2.59 8.24
N ILE A 49 6.96 2.97 7.44
CA ILE A 49 6.77 4.37 7.06
C ILE A 49 6.61 5.23 8.31
N ASN A 50 5.83 4.76 9.29
CA ASN A 50 5.64 5.47 10.57
C ASN A 50 6.97 5.60 11.33
N LEU A 51 7.74 4.51 11.48
CA LEU A 51 9.03 4.52 12.19
C LEU A 51 10.06 5.43 11.50
N LEU A 52 10.12 5.41 10.17
CA LEU A 52 11.03 6.28 9.40
C LEU A 52 10.65 7.75 9.55
N THR A 53 9.34 8.07 9.58
CA THR A 53 8.86 9.41 9.88
C THR A 53 9.21 9.84 11.30
N GLU A 54 8.97 9.00 12.31
CA GLU A 54 9.30 9.31 13.72
C GLU A 54 10.79 9.61 13.91
N LYS A 55 11.65 8.99 13.11
CA LYS A 55 13.10 9.20 13.12
C LYS A 55 13.55 10.41 12.29
N GLY A 56 12.62 11.12 11.65
CA GLY A 56 12.92 12.27 10.80
C GLY A 56 13.59 11.91 9.47
N LEU A 57 13.52 10.65 9.05
CA LEU A 57 14.08 10.18 7.76
C LEU A 57 13.12 10.43 6.59
N ILE A 58 11.83 10.63 6.89
CA ILE A 58 10.78 10.96 5.90
C ILE A 58 10.11 12.27 6.30
N ASP A 59 10.05 13.21 5.35
CA ASP A 59 9.16 14.36 5.43
C ASP A 59 7.75 13.97 4.94
N LEU A 60 6.79 13.94 5.87
CA LEU A 60 5.41 13.58 5.58
C LEU A 60 4.71 14.55 4.62
N ASN A 61 5.09 15.83 4.59
CA ASN A 61 4.47 16.79 3.66
C ASN A 61 4.85 16.45 2.23
N VAL A 62 6.15 16.23 2.00
CA VAL A 62 6.67 15.81 0.68
C VAL A 62 6.07 14.47 0.26
N ALA A 63 5.99 13.50 1.17
CA ALA A 63 5.41 12.19 0.89
C ALA A 63 3.91 12.29 0.52
N ASN A 64 3.13 13.07 1.27
CA ASN A 64 1.70 13.25 1.02
C ASN A 64 1.42 13.97 -0.30
N ASP A 65 2.16 15.03 -0.61
CA ASP A 65 2.04 15.73 -1.89
C ASP A 65 2.28 14.80 -3.07
N LYS A 66 3.30 13.93 -2.96
CA LYS A 66 3.59 12.91 -3.97
C LYS A 66 2.47 11.87 -4.06
N ARG A 67 1.96 11.40 -2.92
CA ARG A 67 0.85 10.42 -2.82
C ARG A 67 -0.40 10.95 -3.53
N ILE A 68 -0.85 12.16 -3.21
CA ILE A 68 -2.04 12.77 -3.80
C ILE A 68 -1.91 12.85 -5.34
N LYS A 69 -0.77 13.32 -5.84
CA LYS A 69 -0.50 13.38 -7.29
C LYS A 69 -0.53 11.99 -7.93
N ARG A 70 0.02 10.98 -7.24
CA ARG A 70 0.05 9.60 -7.75
C ARG A 70 -1.33 8.96 -7.77
N GLU A 71 -2.11 9.13 -6.71
CA GLU A 71 -3.50 8.65 -6.62
C GLU A 71 -4.37 9.27 -7.70
N HIS A 72 -4.29 10.59 -7.89
CA HIS A 72 -5.01 11.27 -8.96
C HIS A 72 -4.64 10.70 -10.35
N LYS A 73 -3.35 10.46 -10.61
CA LYS A 73 -2.89 9.85 -11.86
C LYS A 73 -3.41 8.43 -12.05
N LEU A 74 -3.40 7.60 -11.01
CA LEU A 74 -3.87 6.20 -11.09
C LEU A 74 -5.39 6.11 -11.25
N ARG A 75 -6.15 6.97 -10.54
CA ARG A 75 -7.62 7.07 -10.68
C ARG A 75 -8.05 7.66 -12.02
N GLY A 76 -7.27 8.59 -12.56
CA GLY A 76 -7.49 9.12 -13.92
C GLY A 76 -7.16 8.10 -15.01
N ALA A 77 -6.13 7.27 -14.80
CA ALA A 77 -5.74 6.21 -15.73
C ALA A 77 -6.73 5.02 -15.76
N THR A 78 -7.56 4.84 -14.72
CA THR A 78 -8.59 3.77 -14.68
C THR A 78 -9.78 3.96 -15.63
N ILE A 79 -9.86 5.06 -16.41
CA ILE A 79 -10.88 5.19 -17.46
C ILE A 79 -10.59 4.28 -18.68
N ASP A 80 -9.35 3.78 -18.83
CA ASP A 80 -8.93 2.94 -19.98
C ASP A 80 -8.66 1.46 -19.65
N LEU A 81 -9.04 0.95 -18.47
CA LEU A 81 -8.93 -0.48 -18.15
C LEU A 81 -10.29 -1.18 -18.33
N PRO A 82 -10.44 -2.16 -19.26
CA PRO A 82 -11.71 -2.83 -19.48
C PRO A 82 -12.06 -3.71 -18.26
N ASN A 83 -13.14 -3.34 -17.56
CA ASN A 83 -13.93 -4.18 -16.64
C ASN A 83 -13.15 -5.19 -15.77
N LEU A 84 -12.41 -4.70 -14.78
CA LEU A 84 -12.11 -5.51 -13.60
C LEU A 84 -13.22 -5.23 -12.56
N PRO A 85 -13.94 -6.24 -12.04
CA PRO A 85 -14.92 -6.02 -11.00
C PRO A 85 -14.22 -5.44 -9.77
N LEU A 86 -14.72 -4.30 -9.28
CA LEU A 86 -14.21 -3.67 -8.06
C LEU A 86 -14.37 -4.65 -6.89
N PRO A 87 -13.32 -4.96 -6.12
CA PRO A 87 -13.49 -5.67 -4.87
C PRO A 87 -14.15 -4.71 -3.88
N TYR A 88 -15.35 -5.10 -3.47
CA TYR A 88 -16.21 -4.53 -2.43
C TYR A 88 -17.16 -3.38 -2.81
N PRO A 89 -18.45 -3.50 -2.42
CA PRO A 89 -19.40 -2.41 -2.55
C PRO A 89 -19.00 -1.27 -1.61
N ARG A 90 -19.10 -0.02 -2.07
CA ARG A 90 -19.10 1.12 -1.13
C ARG A 90 -20.28 0.90 -0.20
N GLY A 91 -20.04 0.84 1.11
CA GLY A 91 -21.11 0.93 2.08
C GLY A 91 -21.83 2.25 1.84
N ASP A 92 -23.07 2.17 1.36
CA ASP A 92 -23.97 3.31 1.29
C ASP A 92 -24.32 3.68 2.73
N ASN A 93 -23.64 4.70 3.26
CA ASN A 93 -24.04 5.34 4.50
C ASN A 93 -25.31 6.16 4.20
N ASN A 94 -26.44 5.47 4.11
CA ASN A 94 -27.75 6.11 4.11
C ASN A 94 -28.74 5.30 4.94
N GLU A 95 -28.51 5.26 6.25
CA GLU A 95 -29.58 5.01 7.21
C GLU A 95 -29.89 6.34 7.92
N SER A 96 -30.76 7.11 7.27
CA SER A 96 -31.60 8.11 7.90
C SER A 96 -33.04 7.75 7.60
N ARG A 97 -33.63 6.93 8.48
CA ARG A 97 -35.05 7.00 8.91
C ARG A 97 -35.36 5.92 9.94
#